data_AF-A0AB34FFX0-F1
#
_entry.id   AF-A0AB34FFX0-F1
#
_cell.length_a   1.000
_cell.length_b   1.000
_cell.length_c   1.000
_cell.angle_alpha   90.00
_cell.angle_beta   90.00
_cell.angle_gamma   90.00
#
_symmetry.space_group_name_H-M   'P 1'
#
loop_
_entity.id
_entity.type
_entity.pdbx_description
1 polymer ?
#
loop_
_entity_poly.entity_id
_entity_poly.type
_entity_poly.pdbx_seq_one_letter_code
_entity_poly.pdbx_strand_id
1 'polypeptide(L)'
;MHFLKEDDAEAGIIRCRIDAEIARYPKAVFSSSPMVGQVVSPPMVVGRKCWLLFLCFYRTGSDYHHLARRFGITGASQFPIQYLLATKRFNPIALALGTSHDRISRWHRALGWVSSSFLAAHGLLYLNFYIQVGGLGAALFRPVPVLGMLALSSMTLLGSTSTVFVRRHAYRVFYFTHVMLVMAIPILAWFHSHRGYGRLFVAESLGVFVFQRIVRNLGVKTLRATLTKIPGTNLIKIVAQAPPQLTEQLQQAVGSHASSTPVRLLWAVREASELMWAKNILRDPASEAADKSKSPQQPDDISSILAENESKKGPIEVDEMFGESSDERVAVVACGPATIVDDVRAAVGFWVEKGRDVYFDKANFSLMSNDAELTSTKECIISGCTVADGDALAANNLPAFWDDPHFRLNWTDRTLEYHVIQIAKRFPNNLLTGRETRRHLKAVHRDTGRIVGYVRWILPAEFDPSFWTEAVTPAVSEDDEVFFRRLASMADWDTGDTTYEPISPVQKAENEILSKKAYIQLDYLAVHPDYQDRGIGTQLVASGLKEAQKIGLDVYVRAFRPGVGLYRRLGFRIEKEIVLDDSEEGGPGEVYRALMTYAVA
;
A
#
# COMPACT_ATOMS: atom_id res chain seq x y z
N MET A 1 44.59 50.88 -25.81
CA MET A 1 45.12 49.80 -26.67
C MET A 1 45.64 48.71 -25.74
N HIS A 2 45.49 47.43 -26.09
CA HIS A 2 45.90 46.23 -25.33
C HIS A 2 45.26 45.97 -23.94
N PHE A 3 44.47 44.89 -23.91
CA PHE A 3 44.27 43.88 -22.86
C PHE A 3 44.40 44.25 -21.37
N LEU A 4 43.29 44.08 -20.65
CA LEU A 4 43.30 43.67 -19.25
C LEU A 4 43.88 42.25 -19.14
N LYS A 5 44.45 41.92 -17.97
CA LYS A 5 45.01 40.59 -17.70
C LYS A 5 43.92 39.53 -17.56
N GLU A 6 44.32 38.28 -17.78
CA GLU A 6 43.69 37.13 -17.16
C GLU A 6 43.88 37.23 -15.64
N ASP A 7 42.78 37.23 -14.87
CA ASP A 7 42.81 36.95 -13.44
C ASP A 7 42.46 35.47 -13.25
N ASP A 8 43.36 34.71 -12.60
CA ASP A 8 43.25 33.26 -12.46
C ASP A 8 42.04 32.83 -11.62
N ALA A 9 41.01 32.27 -12.28
CA ALA A 9 39.97 31.51 -11.61
C ALA A 9 40.42 30.06 -11.44
N GLU A 10 40.81 29.67 -10.22
CA GLU A 10 41.26 28.29 -9.93
C GLU A 10 40.20 27.25 -10.32
N ALA A 11 40.49 26.51 -11.39
CA ALA A 11 39.53 25.67 -12.10
C ALA A 11 39.45 24.25 -11.50
N GLY A 12 38.99 24.15 -10.24
CA GLY A 12 38.91 22.88 -9.49
C GLY A 12 38.22 21.74 -10.26
N ILE A 13 38.95 20.66 -10.53
CA ILE A 13 38.46 19.46 -11.25
C ILE A 13 37.91 18.43 -10.27
N ILE A 14 36.61 18.16 -10.36
CA ILE A 14 35.80 17.47 -9.36
C ILE A 14 35.21 16.19 -9.97
N ARG A 15 35.17 15.07 -9.23
CA ARG A 15 34.45 13.85 -9.63
C ARG A 15 32.96 13.95 -9.27
N CYS A 16 32.13 14.47 -10.18
CA CYS A 16 30.68 14.55 -9.98
C CYS A 16 29.99 13.22 -10.32
N ARG A 17 29.17 12.71 -9.40
CA ARG A 17 28.29 11.55 -9.63
C ARG A 17 26.99 12.03 -10.28
N ILE A 18 26.74 11.61 -11.53
CA ILE A 18 25.71 12.17 -12.43
C ILE A 18 24.83 11.02 -12.94
N ASP A 19 23.51 11.14 -12.82
CA ASP A 19 22.55 10.15 -13.33
C ASP A 19 22.56 10.18 -14.87
N ALA A 20 22.72 9.03 -15.53
CA ALA A 20 23.05 8.96 -16.96
C ALA A 20 21.82 9.10 -17.89
N GLU A 21 20.92 10.02 -17.53
CA GLU A 21 19.51 10.01 -17.92
C GLU A 21 19.25 10.54 -19.34
N ILE A 22 20.20 11.28 -19.91
CA ILE A 22 20.05 12.07 -21.14
C ILE A 22 20.01 11.20 -22.42
N ALA A 23 20.22 9.88 -22.31
CA ALA A 23 20.72 9.03 -23.40
C ALA A 23 19.72 8.04 -24.05
N ARG A 24 18.39 8.27 -24.01
CA ARG A 24 17.39 7.28 -24.52
C ARG A 24 16.11 7.76 -25.22
N TYR A 25 15.85 9.05 -25.47
CA TYR A 25 14.57 9.50 -26.07
C TYR A 25 14.64 10.34 -27.38
N PRO A 26 15.23 9.85 -28.50
CA PRO A 26 15.32 10.64 -29.72
C PRO A 26 14.05 10.66 -30.61
N LYS A 27 13.13 9.69 -30.49
CA LYS A 27 12.14 9.42 -31.57
C LYS A 27 10.73 10.02 -31.41
N ALA A 28 10.38 10.62 -30.26
CA ALA A 28 9.00 11.06 -29.99
C ALA A 28 8.76 12.58 -30.09
N VAL A 29 9.82 13.38 -30.26
CA VAL A 29 9.77 14.86 -30.13
C VAL A 29 9.70 15.59 -31.48
N PHE A 30 10.01 14.92 -32.59
CA PHE A 30 10.21 15.55 -33.90
C PHE A 30 8.94 15.71 -34.78
N SER A 31 7.74 15.36 -34.32
CA SER A 31 6.52 15.60 -35.11
C SER A 31 5.90 16.96 -34.81
N SER A 32 6.04 17.91 -35.73
CA SER A 32 5.28 19.17 -35.73
C SER A 32 3.78 18.90 -35.90
N SER A 33 3.01 18.90 -34.82
CA SER A 33 1.56 18.65 -34.83
C SER A 33 0.85 19.46 -33.75
N PRO A 34 0.37 20.68 -34.07
CA PRO A 34 -0.17 21.64 -33.10
C PRO A 34 -1.63 21.35 -32.69
N MET A 35 -1.96 20.11 -32.28
CA MET A 35 -3.35 19.67 -32.09
C MET A 35 -3.66 18.82 -30.84
N VAL A 36 -2.86 18.90 -29.76
CA VAL A 36 -3.27 18.42 -28.41
C VAL A 36 -3.05 19.51 -27.35
N GLY A 37 -3.66 20.66 -27.62
CA GLY A 37 -3.39 21.94 -26.96
C GLY A 37 -4.35 22.38 -25.85
N GLN A 38 -5.16 21.50 -25.24
CA GLN A 38 -6.11 21.90 -24.19
C GLN A 38 -6.05 21.09 -22.88
N VAL A 39 -6.20 21.85 -21.79
CA VAL A 39 -6.83 21.56 -20.49
C VAL A 39 -6.91 20.08 -20.04
N VAL A 40 -6.33 19.77 -18.87
CA VAL A 40 -6.75 18.60 -18.07
C VAL A 40 -8.18 18.86 -17.62
N SER A 41 -9.16 18.28 -18.33
CA SER A 41 -10.55 18.69 -18.20
C SER A 41 -11.09 18.41 -16.79
N PRO A 42 -11.68 19.42 -16.11
CA PRO A 42 -12.42 19.20 -14.87
C PRO A 42 -13.38 18.00 -14.90
N PRO A 43 -14.18 17.75 -15.98
CA PRO A 43 -15.04 16.56 -16.04
C PRO A 43 -14.32 15.22 -15.93
N MET A 44 -13.03 15.08 -16.25
CA MET A 44 -12.33 13.79 -16.06
C MET A 44 -11.98 13.54 -14.59
N VAL A 45 -11.57 14.58 -13.85
CA VAL A 45 -11.32 14.47 -12.40
C VAL A 45 -12.64 14.37 -11.62
N VAL A 46 -13.67 15.12 -12.04
CA VAL A 46 -15.03 15.05 -11.48
C VAL A 46 -15.64 13.68 -11.77
N GLY A 47 -15.64 13.21 -13.02
CA GLY A 47 -16.14 11.88 -13.41
C GLY A 47 -15.46 10.75 -12.64
N ARG A 48 -14.14 10.82 -12.44
CA ARG A 48 -13.42 9.85 -11.60
C ARG A 48 -13.78 9.96 -10.12
N LYS A 49 -14.04 11.15 -9.58
CA LYS A 49 -14.62 11.32 -8.22
C LYS A 49 -16.02 10.71 -8.12
N CYS A 50 -16.91 11.00 -9.07
CA CYS A 50 -18.27 10.48 -9.12
C CYS A 50 -18.30 8.96 -9.23
N TRP A 51 -17.43 8.36 -10.06
CA TRP A 51 -17.29 6.91 -10.18
C TRP A 51 -16.80 6.27 -8.86
N LEU A 52 -15.75 6.81 -8.25
CA LEU A 52 -15.27 6.31 -6.95
C LEU A 52 -16.30 6.49 -5.83
N LEU A 53 -17.09 7.57 -5.86
CA LEU A 53 -18.17 7.81 -4.91
C LEU A 53 -19.31 6.80 -5.11
N PHE A 54 -19.72 6.55 -6.37
CA PHE A 54 -20.67 5.49 -6.73
C PHE A 54 -20.19 4.12 -6.21
N LEU A 55 -18.92 3.77 -6.40
CA LEU A 55 -18.32 2.54 -5.88
C LEU A 55 -18.31 2.45 -4.34
N CYS A 56 -18.54 3.55 -3.61
CA CYS A 56 -18.70 3.51 -2.16
C CYS A 56 -20.13 3.15 -1.70
N PHE A 57 -21.15 3.51 -2.50
CA PHE A 57 -22.56 3.22 -2.19
C PHE A 57 -23.09 1.97 -2.92
N TYR A 58 -22.53 1.62 -4.08
CA TYR A 58 -22.98 0.48 -4.89
C TYR A 58 -22.82 -0.85 -4.14
N ARG A 59 -23.93 -1.59 -3.98
CA ARG A 59 -24.06 -2.82 -3.18
C ARG A 59 -23.62 -2.66 -1.71
N THR A 60 -23.75 -1.46 -1.15
CA THR A 60 -23.49 -1.20 0.28
C THR A 60 -24.76 -1.32 1.13
N GLY A 61 -25.92 -0.98 0.56
CA GLY A 61 -27.21 -1.04 1.24
C GLY A 61 -27.30 -0.07 2.41
N SER A 62 -27.99 -0.49 3.47
CA SER A 62 -28.14 0.24 4.74
C SER A 62 -26.93 0.14 5.68
N ASP A 63 -25.91 -0.69 5.37
CA ASP A 63 -24.81 -0.94 6.31
C ASP A 63 -23.80 0.21 6.37
N TYR A 64 -23.97 1.07 7.36
CA TYR A 64 -23.09 2.17 7.70
C TYR A 64 -21.62 1.76 7.89
N HIS A 65 -21.36 0.57 8.45
CA HIS A 65 -19.99 0.08 8.68
C HIS A 65 -19.35 -0.41 7.37
N HIS A 66 -20.13 -1.05 6.49
CA HIS A 66 -19.69 -1.37 5.13
C HIS A 66 -19.39 -0.09 4.33
N LEU A 67 -20.22 0.95 4.44
CA LEU A 67 -19.98 2.26 3.83
C LEU A 67 -18.67 2.90 4.32
N ALA A 68 -18.44 2.89 5.64
CA ALA A 68 -17.19 3.38 6.23
C ALA A 68 -15.96 2.60 5.72
N ARG A 69 -16.04 1.26 5.62
CA ARG A 69 -14.99 0.42 5.02
C ARG A 69 -14.78 0.74 3.53
N ARG A 70 -15.86 0.95 2.77
CA ARG A 70 -15.81 1.27 1.33
C ARG A 70 -15.06 2.57 1.04
N PHE A 71 -15.32 3.64 1.79
CA PHE A 71 -14.56 4.90 1.65
C PHE A 71 -13.06 4.70 1.91
N GLY A 72 -12.69 3.90 2.91
CA GLY A 72 -11.29 3.60 3.22
C GLY A 72 -10.60 2.82 2.10
N ILE A 73 -11.19 1.71 1.65
CA ILE A 73 -10.65 0.87 0.58
C ILE A 73 -10.58 1.63 -0.75
N THR A 74 -11.60 2.43 -1.08
CA THR A 74 -11.65 3.23 -2.31
C THR A 74 -10.67 4.41 -2.27
N GLY A 75 -10.42 4.99 -1.09
CA GLY A 75 -9.37 5.99 -0.88
C GLY A 75 -7.96 5.40 -1.00
N ALA A 76 -7.74 4.20 -0.46
CA ALA A 76 -6.46 3.49 -0.48
C ALA A 76 -6.11 2.87 -1.85
N SER A 77 -7.10 2.45 -2.64
CA SER A 77 -6.88 1.97 -4.03
C SER A 77 -6.39 3.06 -4.99
N GLN A 78 -6.29 4.30 -4.51
CA GLN A 78 -5.63 5.39 -5.23
C GLN A 78 -4.12 5.42 -5.00
N PHE A 79 -3.59 4.78 -3.95
CA PHE A 79 -2.15 4.81 -3.64
C PHE A 79 -1.26 4.23 -4.77
N PRO A 80 -1.55 3.08 -5.41
CA PRO A 80 -0.69 2.52 -6.44
C PRO A 80 -0.45 3.52 -7.57
N ILE A 81 -1.52 4.13 -8.06
CA ILE A 81 -1.48 5.13 -9.11
C ILE A 81 -1.03 6.52 -8.60
N GLN A 82 -1.20 6.87 -7.32
CA GLN A 82 -0.62 8.08 -6.73
C GLN A 82 0.92 8.01 -6.70
N TYR A 83 1.47 6.84 -6.34
CA TYR A 83 2.90 6.56 -6.36
C TYR A 83 3.41 6.47 -7.81
N LEU A 84 2.67 5.80 -8.70
CA LEU A 84 3.01 5.72 -10.12
C LEU A 84 3.06 7.12 -10.77
N LEU A 85 2.08 7.99 -10.51
CA LEU A 85 2.07 9.37 -10.99
C LEU A 85 3.12 10.28 -10.30
N ALA A 86 3.71 9.84 -9.17
CA ALA A 86 4.89 10.49 -8.57
C ALA A 86 6.21 10.04 -9.21
N THR A 87 6.21 8.95 -10.00
CA THR A 87 7.42 8.48 -10.67
C THR A 87 7.85 9.43 -11.79
N LYS A 88 9.10 9.88 -11.74
CA LYS A 88 9.78 10.53 -12.87
C LYS A 88 10.31 9.51 -13.89
N ARG A 89 10.67 8.32 -13.40
CA ARG A 89 11.51 7.33 -14.09
C ARG A 89 10.60 6.17 -14.62
N PHE A 90 10.61 5.84 -15.93
CA PHE A 90 9.68 4.99 -16.75
C PHE A 90 8.26 5.02 -16.19
N ASN A 91 7.71 6.22 -15.99
CA ASN A 91 6.29 6.40 -15.73
C ASN A 91 5.52 5.92 -16.99
N PRO A 92 4.79 4.79 -16.94
CA PRO A 92 4.23 4.18 -18.15
C PRO A 92 3.11 5.04 -18.74
N ILE A 93 2.43 5.83 -17.89
CA ILE A 93 1.41 6.79 -18.30
C ILE A 93 2.06 7.98 -19.03
N ALA A 94 3.21 8.46 -18.55
CA ALA A 94 3.98 9.50 -19.24
C ALA A 94 4.47 9.01 -20.63
N LEU A 95 4.96 7.77 -20.69
CA LEU A 95 5.44 7.14 -21.92
C LEU A 95 4.32 6.91 -22.94
N ALA A 96 3.21 6.28 -22.53
CA ALA A 96 2.09 5.96 -23.40
C ALA A 96 1.34 7.20 -23.92
N LEU A 97 1.34 8.30 -23.15
CA LEU A 97 0.74 9.58 -23.57
C LEU A 97 1.73 10.54 -24.24
N GLY A 98 2.99 10.14 -24.45
CA GLY A 98 4.05 11.00 -25.02
C GLY A 98 4.23 12.32 -24.27
N THR A 99 4.08 12.33 -22.93
CA THR A 99 3.85 13.55 -22.16
C THR A 99 4.80 13.73 -20.98
N SER A 100 5.13 14.98 -20.65
CA SER A 100 6.14 15.28 -19.63
C SER A 100 5.62 15.10 -18.20
N HIS A 101 6.54 14.79 -17.28
CA HIS A 101 6.24 14.61 -15.85
C HIS A 101 5.53 15.82 -15.21
N ASP A 102 5.74 17.05 -15.71
CA ASP A 102 5.00 18.23 -15.20
C ASP A 102 3.50 18.15 -15.50
N ARG A 103 3.12 17.69 -16.70
CA ARG A 103 1.71 17.46 -17.06
C ARG A 103 1.10 16.35 -16.20
N ILE A 104 1.85 15.28 -15.94
CA ILE A 104 1.49 14.15 -15.05
C ILE A 104 1.39 14.60 -13.58
N SER A 105 2.23 15.51 -13.11
CA SER A 105 2.20 16.02 -11.73
C SER A 105 0.88 16.74 -11.41
N ARG A 106 0.18 17.27 -12.41
CA ARG A 106 -1.20 17.78 -12.24
C ARG A 106 -2.18 16.67 -11.83
N TRP A 107 -2.01 15.47 -12.37
CA TRP A 107 -2.83 14.29 -12.07
C TRP A 107 -2.50 13.75 -10.68
N HIS A 108 -1.21 13.63 -10.32
CA HIS A 108 -0.77 13.30 -8.95
C HIS A 108 -1.33 14.28 -7.90
N ARG A 109 -1.36 15.59 -8.20
CA ARG A 109 -1.97 16.59 -7.31
C ARG A 109 -3.49 16.40 -7.20
N ALA A 110 -4.20 16.20 -8.31
CA ALA A 110 -5.64 15.98 -8.31
C ALA A 110 -6.03 14.70 -7.57
N LEU A 111 -5.32 13.59 -7.83
CA LEU A 111 -5.53 12.29 -7.22
C LEU A 111 -5.20 12.28 -5.72
N GLY A 112 -4.15 13.00 -5.30
CA GLY A 112 -3.85 13.22 -3.88
C GLY A 112 -5.04 13.80 -3.13
N TRP A 113 -5.67 14.85 -3.67
CA TRP A 113 -6.91 15.40 -3.10
C TRP A 113 -8.08 14.40 -3.12
N VAL A 114 -8.24 13.58 -4.17
CA VAL A 114 -9.27 12.51 -4.20
C VAL A 114 -9.06 11.52 -3.06
N SER A 115 -7.85 10.98 -2.91
CA SER A 115 -7.52 10.01 -1.87
C SER A 115 -7.68 10.62 -0.47
N SER A 116 -7.14 11.82 -0.22
CA SER A 116 -7.31 12.54 1.05
C SER A 116 -8.78 12.76 1.41
N SER A 117 -9.64 13.17 0.48
CA SER A 117 -11.07 13.36 0.75
C SER A 117 -11.79 12.06 1.13
N PHE A 118 -11.46 10.95 0.47
CA PHE A 118 -12.09 9.64 0.75
C PHE A 118 -11.60 9.06 2.09
N LEU A 119 -10.32 9.23 2.42
CA LEU A 119 -9.75 8.81 3.70
C LEU A 119 -10.25 9.69 4.87
N ALA A 120 -10.47 10.98 4.64
CA ALA A 120 -11.13 11.86 5.61
C ALA A 120 -12.60 11.47 5.84
N ALA A 121 -13.36 11.17 4.78
CA ALA A 121 -14.73 10.67 4.90
C ALA A 121 -14.77 9.34 5.67
N HIS A 122 -13.90 8.39 5.35
CA HIS A 122 -13.71 7.14 6.11
C HIS A 122 -13.46 7.39 7.61
N GLY A 123 -12.53 8.31 7.95
CA GLY A 123 -12.24 8.67 9.33
C GLY A 123 -13.42 9.31 10.06
N LEU A 124 -14.15 10.21 9.41
CA LEU A 124 -15.33 10.86 9.98
C LEU A 124 -16.50 9.89 10.19
N LEU A 125 -16.73 8.95 9.26
CA LEU A 125 -17.72 7.89 9.41
C LEU A 125 -17.36 6.96 10.59
N TYR A 126 -16.09 6.57 10.72
CA TYR A 126 -15.64 5.77 11.86
C TYR A 126 -15.70 6.52 13.20
N LEU A 127 -15.39 7.82 13.22
CA LEU A 127 -15.54 8.66 14.40
C LEU A 127 -17.01 8.72 14.87
N ASN A 128 -17.94 8.99 13.95
CA ASN A 128 -19.38 8.97 14.26
C ASN A 128 -19.84 7.59 14.73
N PHE A 129 -19.39 6.50 14.09
CA PHE A 129 -19.67 5.13 14.55
C PHE A 129 -19.21 4.89 16.00
N TYR A 130 -17.98 5.28 16.35
CA TYR A 130 -17.47 5.10 17.72
C TYR A 130 -18.19 5.97 18.75
N ILE A 131 -18.70 7.15 18.36
CA ILE A 131 -19.60 7.96 19.19
C ILE A 131 -20.93 7.25 19.39
N GLN A 132 -21.60 6.79 18.32
CA GLN A 132 -22.91 6.14 18.37
C GLN A 132 -22.90 4.83 19.18
N VAL A 133 -21.84 4.03 19.09
CA VAL A 133 -21.69 2.81 19.90
C VAL A 133 -21.28 3.12 21.35
N GLY A 134 -20.85 4.35 21.65
CA GLY A 134 -20.27 4.74 22.95
C GLY A 134 -18.86 4.18 23.18
N GLY A 135 -18.20 3.67 22.13
CA GLY A 135 -16.90 3.00 22.20
C GLY A 135 -15.68 3.91 21.98
N LEU A 136 -15.88 5.23 21.88
CA LEU A 136 -14.82 6.18 21.50
C LEU A 136 -13.62 6.16 22.46
N GLY A 137 -13.84 6.09 23.78
CA GLY A 137 -12.76 6.03 24.77
C GLY A 137 -11.86 4.81 24.56
N ALA A 138 -12.43 3.61 24.51
CA ALA A 138 -11.69 2.38 24.23
C ALA A 138 -11.02 2.39 22.84
N ALA A 139 -11.65 3.00 21.83
CA ALA A 139 -11.07 3.12 20.49
C ALA A 139 -9.74 3.90 20.48
N LEU A 140 -9.51 4.85 21.39
CA LEU A 140 -8.24 5.58 21.50
C LEU A 140 -7.05 4.70 21.95
N PHE A 141 -7.30 3.47 22.44
CA PHE A 141 -6.26 2.54 22.90
C PHE A 141 -6.19 1.24 22.08
N ARG A 142 -7.23 0.92 21.30
CA ARG A 142 -7.24 -0.27 20.42
C ARG A 142 -6.28 -0.06 19.23
N PRO A 143 -5.42 -1.04 18.86
CA PRO A 143 -4.36 -0.81 17.86
C PRO A 143 -4.84 -0.35 16.47
N VAL A 144 -5.92 -0.94 15.94
CA VAL A 144 -6.37 -0.65 14.56
C VAL A 144 -6.93 0.77 14.40
N PRO A 145 -7.80 1.28 15.30
CA PRO A 145 -8.19 2.70 15.28
C PRO A 145 -7.02 3.65 15.52
N VAL A 146 -6.10 3.35 16.45
CA VAL A 146 -4.91 4.21 16.71
C VAL A 146 -4.05 4.35 15.45
N LEU A 147 -3.75 3.25 14.75
CA LEU A 147 -3.03 3.27 13.47
C LEU A 147 -3.81 4.04 12.39
N GLY A 148 -5.15 3.96 12.39
CA GLY A 148 -6.02 4.72 11.49
C GLY A 148 -5.97 6.23 11.75
N MET A 149 -6.02 6.65 13.02
CA MET A 149 -5.86 8.06 13.41
C MET A 149 -4.48 8.58 13.03
N LEU A 150 -3.40 7.84 13.34
CA LEU A 150 -2.04 8.22 12.98
C LEU A 150 -1.86 8.34 11.44
N ALA A 151 -2.44 7.42 10.67
CA ALA A 151 -2.42 7.48 9.21
C ALA A 151 -3.22 8.69 8.67
N LEU A 152 -4.37 9.00 9.26
CA LEU A 152 -5.22 10.12 8.86
C LEU A 152 -4.58 11.47 9.21
N SER A 153 -4.04 11.63 10.42
CA SER A 153 -3.25 12.82 10.81
C SER A 153 -2.03 13.00 9.90
N SER A 154 -1.34 11.91 9.56
CA SER A 154 -0.22 11.92 8.60
C SER A 154 -0.66 12.38 7.21
N MET A 155 -1.81 11.91 6.71
CA MET A 155 -2.40 12.36 5.44
C MET A 155 -2.84 13.82 5.47
N THR A 156 -3.43 14.30 6.57
CA THR A 156 -3.81 15.71 6.74
C THR A 156 -2.58 16.61 6.77
N LEU A 157 -1.50 16.22 7.45
CA LEU A 157 -0.24 16.96 7.49
C LEU A 157 0.49 16.94 6.13
N LEU A 158 0.47 15.81 5.43
CA LEU A 158 0.99 15.68 4.07
C LEU A 158 0.23 16.61 3.11
N GLY A 159 -1.09 16.65 3.18
CA GLY A 159 -1.95 17.50 2.35
C GLY A 159 -1.74 19.00 2.62
N SER A 160 -1.76 19.42 3.89
CA SER A 160 -1.63 20.83 4.29
C SER A 160 -0.26 21.41 3.93
N THR A 161 0.82 20.68 4.21
CA THR A 161 2.19 21.11 3.85
C THR A 161 2.43 21.07 2.33
N SER A 162 1.66 20.29 1.58
CA SER A 162 1.70 20.25 0.12
C SER A 162 0.92 21.38 -0.58
N THR A 163 0.27 22.29 0.16
CA THR A 163 -0.50 23.42 -0.42
C THR A 163 0.39 24.43 -1.16
N VAL A 164 -0.16 25.15 -2.14
CA VAL A 164 0.59 26.16 -2.92
C VAL A 164 1.19 27.25 -2.03
N PHE A 165 0.50 27.62 -0.95
CA PHE A 165 0.97 28.58 0.03
C PHE A 165 2.24 28.09 0.76
N VAL A 166 2.20 26.91 1.39
CA VAL A 166 3.34 26.37 2.14
C VAL A 166 4.52 26.07 1.21
N ARG A 167 4.28 25.50 0.02
CA ARG A 167 5.35 25.23 -0.95
C ARG A 167 6.07 26.48 -1.46
N ARG A 168 5.45 27.67 -1.42
CA ARG A 168 6.05 28.95 -1.81
C ARG A 168 6.84 29.61 -0.68
N HIS A 169 6.33 29.60 0.54
CA HIS A 169 6.94 30.30 1.67
C HIS A 169 7.93 29.44 2.50
N ALA A 170 7.70 28.12 2.57
CA ALA A 170 8.42 27.21 3.45
C ALA A 170 8.79 25.89 2.74
N TYR A 171 9.48 25.99 1.59
CA TYR A 171 9.80 24.82 0.75
C TYR A 171 10.55 23.70 1.50
N ARG A 172 11.49 24.04 2.40
CA ARG A 172 12.20 23.05 3.24
C ARG A 172 11.25 22.24 4.13
N VAL A 173 10.23 22.89 4.72
CA VAL A 173 9.20 22.22 5.54
C VAL A 173 8.40 21.27 4.68
N PHE A 174 7.85 21.76 3.56
CA PHE A 174 7.12 20.93 2.58
C PHE A 174 7.93 19.71 2.15
N TYR A 175 9.18 19.89 1.73
CA TYR A 175 10.00 18.80 1.22
C TYR A 175 10.26 17.74 2.29
N PHE A 176 10.61 18.16 3.50
CA PHE A 176 10.88 17.24 4.60
C PHE A 176 9.62 16.47 5.03
N THR A 177 8.51 17.15 5.29
CA THR A 177 7.26 16.48 5.70
C THR A 177 6.74 15.57 4.60
N HIS A 178 6.78 16.01 3.33
CA HIS A 178 6.28 15.20 2.22
C HIS A 178 7.09 13.91 2.04
N VAL A 179 8.43 13.96 2.10
CA VAL A 179 9.27 12.75 2.00
C VAL A 179 9.09 11.83 3.21
N MET A 180 9.10 12.37 4.45
CA MET A 180 8.95 11.55 5.66
C MET A 180 7.57 10.86 5.74
N LEU A 181 6.49 11.59 5.48
CA LEU A 181 5.13 11.06 5.59
C LEU A 181 4.81 10.07 4.46
N VAL A 182 5.32 10.29 3.24
CA VAL A 182 5.23 9.28 2.15
C VAL A 182 5.93 7.97 2.53
N MET A 183 7.01 7.99 3.32
CA MET A 183 7.61 6.76 3.83
C MET A 183 6.79 6.11 4.97
N ALA A 184 6.23 6.91 5.87
CA ALA A 184 5.53 6.41 7.06
C ALA A 184 4.10 5.88 6.77
N ILE A 185 3.37 6.53 5.86
CA ILE A 185 1.96 6.23 5.59
C ILE A 185 1.73 4.79 5.08
N PRO A 186 2.51 4.21 4.15
CA PRO A 186 2.37 2.80 3.76
C PRO A 186 2.50 1.84 4.93
N ILE A 187 3.41 2.11 5.88
CA ILE A 187 3.64 1.27 7.05
C ILE A 187 2.42 1.32 7.98
N LEU A 188 1.92 2.52 8.30
CA LEU A 188 0.70 2.69 9.10
C LEU A 188 -0.51 2.04 8.42
N ALA A 189 -0.66 2.24 7.10
CA ALA A 189 -1.74 1.66 6.31
C ALA A 189 -1.69 0.13 6.25
N TRP A 190 -0.49 -0.49 6.19
CA TRP A 190 -0.30 -1.94 6.18
C TRP A 190 -0.79 -2.63 7.45
N PHE A 191 -0.54 -2.02 8.62
CA PHE A 191 -0.99 -2.55 9.90
C PHE A 191 -2.44 -2.17 10.23
N HIS A 192 -2.94 -1.03 9.75
CA HIS A 192 -4.35 -0.66 9.85
C HIS A 192 -5.26 -1.57 8.98
N SER A 193 -4.95 -1.72 7.69
CA SER A 193 -5.75 -2.46 6.69
C SER A 193 -5.60 -3.99 6.77
N HIS A 194 -5.33 -4.53 7.95
CA HIS A 194 -4.79 -5.87 8.22
C HIS A 194 -5.52 -7.08 7.61
N ARG A 195 -6.81 -6.95 7.23
CA ARG A 195 -7.67 -8.06 6.75
C ARG A 195 -8.53 -7.70 5.52
N GLY A 196 -7.93 -7.08 4.50
CA GLY A 196 -8.63 -6.86 3.23
C GLY A 196 -7.73 -6.34 2.11
N TYR A 197 -8.34 -6.09 0.93
CA TYR A 197 -7.67 -5.63 -0.29
C TYR A 197 -6.80 -4.36 -0.13
N GLY A 198 -7.00 -3.58 0.95
CA GLY A 198 -6.13 -2.45 1.29
C GLY A 198 -4.64 -2.79 1.33
N ARG A 199 -4.27 -4.00 1.81
CA ARG A 199 -2.86 -4.45 1.80
C ARG A 199 -2.31 -4.67 0.40
N LEU A 200 -3.10 -5.07 -0.59
CA LEU A 200 -2.64 -5.22 -1.97
C LEU A 200 -2.29 -3.86 -2.56
N PHE A 201 -3.15 -2.85 -2.39
CA PHE A 201 -2.86 -1.49 -2.85
C PHE A 201 -1.64 -0.87 -2.14
N VAL A 202 -1.38 -1.22 -0.88
CA VAL A 202 -0.15 -0.82 -0.18
C VAL A 202 1.07 -1.59 -0.71
N ALA A 203 0.96 -2.90 -0.97
CA ALA A 203 2.03 -3.72 -1.56
C ALA A 203 2.42 -3.24 -2.97
N GLU A 204 1.45 -2.92 -3.82
CA GLU A 204 1.67 -2.33 -5.15
C GLU A 204 2.39 -0.98 -5.05
N SER A 205 1.98 -0.13 -4.09
CA SER A 205 2.60 1.18 -3.85
C SER A 205 4.06 1.05 -3.36
N LEU A 206 4.32 0.09 -2.46
CA LEU A 206 5.66 -0.25 -1.98
C LEU A 206 6.51 -0.88 -3.08
N GLY A 207 5.92 -1.73 -3.93
CA GLY A 207 6.56 -2.30 -5.11
C GLY A 207 7.05 -1.19 -6.05
N VAL A 208 6.16 -0.28 -6.46
CA VAL A 208 6.51 0.91 -7.26
C VAL A 208 7.62 1.74 -6.60
N PHE A 209 7.61 1.91 -5.28
CA PHE A 209 8.65 2.65 -4.56
C PHE A 209 10.01 1.93 -4.51
N VAL A 210 10.07 0.65 -4.12
CA VAL A 210 11.31 -0.12 -4.02
C VAL A 210 11.98 -0.24 -5.38
N PHE A 211 11.18 -0.51 -6.41
CA PHE A 211 11.54 -0.53 -7.82
C PHE A 211 12.17 0.79 -8.29
N GLN A 212 11.60 1.96 -7.94
CA GLN A 212 12.23 3.28 -8.20
C GLN A 212 13.62 3.42 -7.55
N ARG A 213 13.85 2.80 -6.38
CA ARG A 213 15.15 2.88 -5.67
C ARG A 213 16.21 1.98 -6.30
N ILE A 214 15.87 0.73 -6.63
CA ILE A 214 16.77 -0.21 -7.34
C ILE A 214 17.24 0.44 -8.66
N VAL A 215 16.27 0.88 -9.46
CA VAL A 215 16.45 1.60 -10.72
C VAL A 215 17.41 2.78 -10.61
N ARG A 216 17.18 3.64 -9.62
CA ARG A 216 17.97 4.86 -9.45
C ARG A 216 19.43 4.50 -9.19
N ASN A 217 19.67 3.53 -8.32
CA ASN A 217 21.02 3.13 -7.95
C ASN A 217 21.80 2.54 -9.14
N LEU A 218 21.13 1.83 -10.06
CA LEU A 218 21.72 1.23 -11.26
C LEU A 218 22.03 2.23 -12.40
N GLY A 219 21.43 3.43 -12.41
CA GLY A 219 21.58 4.40 -13.51
C GLY A 219 22.76 5.38 -13.41
N VAL A 220 23.45 5.42 -12.27
CA VAL A 220 24.32 6.56 -11.93
C VAL A 220 25.75 6.36 -12.45
N LYS A 221 26.22 7.27 -13.30
CA LYS A 221 27.63 7.34 -13.74
C LYS A 221 28.41 8.35 -12.88
N THR A 222 29.73 8.40 -13.07
CA THR A 222 30.61 9.43 -12.48
C THR A 222 31.42 10.07 -13.59
N LEU A 223 31.48 11.40 -13.61
CA LEU A 223 32.14 12.21 -14.63
C LEU A 223 33.07 13.22 -13.95
N ARG A 224 34.07 13.72 -14.70
CA ARG A 224 34.86 14.87 -14.26
C ARG A 224 34.12 16.15 -14.66
N ALA A 225 34.10 17.11 -13.75
CA ALA A 225 33.51 18.43 -13.96
C ALA A 225 34.42 19.52 -13.42
N THR A 226 34.48 20.65 -14.10
CA THR A 226 35.13 21.88 -13.63
C THR A 226 34.10 22.75 -12.91
N LEU A 227 34.49 23.36 -11.80
CA LEU A 227 33.69 24.38 -11.11
C LEU A 227 34.24 25.78 -11.42
N THR A 228 33.34 26.74 -11.62
CA THR A 228 33.65 28.16 -11.79
C THR A 228 32.58 29.01 -11.10
N LYS A 229 32.98 30.09 -10.44
CA LYS A 229 32.07 31.08 -9.83
C LYS A 229 31.60 32.04 -10.92
N ILE A 230 30.29 32.31 -11.05
CA ILE A 230 29.79 33.32 -12.00
C ILE A 230 29.92 34.71 -11.34
N PRO A 231 30.71 35.65 -11.90
CA PRO A 231 30.92 36.97 -11.31
C PRO A 231 29.62 37.72 -11.02
N GLY A 232 29.59 38.52 -9.96
CA GLY A 232 28.40 39.30 -9.58
C GLY A 232 27.18 38.48 -9.08
N THR A 233 27.29 37.16 -8.99
CA THR A 233 26.19 36.29 -8.54
C THR A 233 26.65 35.26 -7.50
N ASN A 234 25.70 34.63 -6.81
CA ASN A 234 25.94 33.49 -5.92
C ASN A 234 25.97 32.14 -6.68
N LEU A 235 26.03 32.15 -8.03
CA LEU A 235 25.91 30.95 -8.85
C LEU A 235 27.27 30.25 -9.03
N ILE A 236 27.26 28.93 -8.84
CA ILE A 236 28.39 28.07 -9.20
C ILE A 236 28.05 27.35 -10.52
N LYS A 237 28.82 27.65 -11.56
CA LYS A 237 28.79 27.06 -12.91
C LYS A 237 29.61 25.77 -12.92
N ILE A 238 28.96 24.66 -13.23
CA ILE A 238 29.53 23.31 -13.25
C ILE A 238 29.57 22.84 -14.70
N VAL A 239 30.76 22.57 -15.23
CA VAL A 239 30.96 22.13 -16.64
C VAL A 239 31.51 20.72 -16.67
N ALA A 240 30.76 19.76 -17.19
CA ALA A 240 31.18 18.36 -17.34
C ALA A 240 31.21 17.92 -18.81
N GLN A 241 32.13 17.03 -19.18
CA GLN A 241 32.17 16.48 -20.53
C GLN A 241 31.13 15.35 -20.68
N ALA A 242 30.33 15.36 -21.74
CA ALA A 242 29.32 14.33 -21.98
C ALA A 242 29.94 12.94 -22.23
N PRO A 243 29.32 11.84 -21.78
CA PRO A 243 29.74 10.48 -22.16
C PRO A 243 29.68 10.29 -23.69
N PRO A 244 30.62 9.57 -24.34
CA PRO A 244 30.63 9.40 -25.80
C PRO A 244 29.29 8.90 -26.38
N GLN A 245 28.70 7.91 -25.72
CA GLN A 245 27.38 7.33 -26.02
C GLN A 245 26.24 8.37 -26.06
N LEU A 246 26.35 9.45 -25.28
CA LEU A 246 25.39 10.55 -25.26
C LEU A 246 25.70 11.56 -26.36
N THR A 247 26.98 11.89 -26.54
CA THR A 247 27.47 12.79 -27.59
C THR A 247 27.03 12.31 -28.98
N GLU A 248 27.21 11.02 -29.28
CA GLU A 248 26.77 10.39 -30.54
C GLU A 248 25.26 10.51 -30.76
N GLN A 249 24.45 10.28 -29.73
CA GLN A 249 22.99 10.33 -29.81
C GLN A 249 22.46 11.75 -29.99
N LEU A 250 23.07 12.74 -29.31
CA LEU A 250 22.72 14.14 -29.47
C LEU A 250 23.13 14.66 -30.86
N GLN A 251 24.31 14.27 -31.37
CA GLN A 251 24.73 14.58 -32.73
C GLN A 251 23.78 13.95 -33.78
N GLN A 252 23.34 12.70 -33.58
CA GLN A 252 22.33 12.07 -34.42
C GLN A 252 20.95 12.76 -34.36
N ALA A 253 20.58 13.33 -33.21
CA ALA A 253 19.31 14.04 -33.03
C ALA A 253 19.31 15.48 -33.59
N VAL A 254 20.46 16.17 -33.56
CA VAL A 254 20.62 17.55 -34.08
C VAL A 254 20.85 17.57 -35.60
N GLY A 255 21.29 16.45 -36.19
CA GLY A 255 21.44 16.28 -37.63
C GLY A 255 22.89 16.43 -38.12
N SER A 256 23.15 15.90 -39.31
CA SER A 256 24.46 15.53 -39.85
C SER A 256 25.44 16.68 -40.21
N HIS A 257 25.21 17.89 -39.70
CA HIS A 257 26.07 19.05 -39.92
C HIS A 257 26.79 19.56 -38.65
N ALA A 258 26.43 19.06 -37.46
CA ALA A 258 27.12 19.39 -36.20
C ALA A 258 28.38 18.51 -35.97
N SER A 259 29.28 18.46 -36.94
CA SER A 259 30.52 17.67 -36.85
C SER A 259 31.59 18.36 -35.98
N SER A 260 32.20 17.59 -35.07
CA SER A 260 33.35 17.91 -34.20
C SER A 260 33.14 18.72 -32.91
N THR A 261 32.04 19.48 -32.73
CA THR A 261 31.86 20.28 -31.50
C THR A 261 31.67 19.40 -30.24
N PRO A 262 32.45 19.60 -29.15
CA PRO A 262 32.33 18.80 -27.94
C PRO A 262 31.11 19.19 -27.10
N VAL A 263 30.26 18.22 -26.78
CA VAL A 263 29.07 18.44 -25.94
C VAL A 263 29.49 18.68 -24.48
N ARG A 264 29.41 19.96 -24.06
CA ARG A 264 29.59 20.44 -22.68
C ARG A 264 28.24 20.36 -21.94
N LEU A 265 28.18 19.62 -20.83
CA LEU A 265 27.04 19.62 -19.90
C LEU A 265 27.25 20.76 -18.89
N LEU A 266 26.27 21.64 -18.71
CA LEU A 266 26.40 22.82 -17.86
C LEU A 266 25.24 22.92 -16.85
N TRP A 267 25.58 23.10 -15.57
CA TRP A 267 24.63 23.37 -14.48
C TRP A 267 25.00 24.67 -13.74
N ALA A 268 23.99 25.32 -13.16
CA ALA A 268 24.16 26.44 -12.22
C ALA A 268 23.41 26.14 -10.92
N VAL A 269 24.07 26.34 -9.77
CA VAL A 269 23.54 26.04 -8.42
C VAL A 269 23.43 27.34 -7.61
N ARG A 270 22.36 27.53 -6.80
CA ARG A 270 22.05 28.83 -6.16
C ARG A 270 22.65 29.04 -4.77
N GLU A 271 22.95 27.95 -4.06
CA GLU A 271 23.64 28.02 -2.77
C GLU A 271 24.73 26.95 -2.66
N ALA A 272 25.82 27.32 -2.00
CA ALA A 272 26.79 26.40 -1.39
C ALA A 272 26.15 25.18 -0.67
N SER A 273 25.02 25.42 0.02
CA SER A 273 24.29 24.39 0.78
C SER A 273 23.70 23.29 -0.11
N GLU A 274 23.38 23.58 -1.36
CA GLU A 274 22.81 22.64 -2.33
C GLU A 274 23.86 21.66 -2.90
N LEU A 275 25.16 21.91 -2.67
CA LEU A 275 26.26 21.00 -3.04
C LEU A 275 26.69 20.04 -1.91
N MET A 276 26.06 20.10 -0.73
CA MET A 276 26.42 19.24 0.42
C MET A 276 26.31 17.73 0.15
N TRP A 277 25.49 17.31 -0.82
CA TRP A 277 25.43 15.90 -1.27
C TRP A 277 26.68 15.47 -2.05
N ALA A 278 27.32 16.40 -2.78
CA ALA A 278 28.57 16.13 -3.50
C ALA A 278 29.77 16.05 -2.53
N LYS A 279 29.76 16.82 -1.43
CA LYS A 279 30.81 16.82 -0.41
C LYS A 279 31.06 15.43 0.22
N ASN A 280 30.01 14.60 0.32
CA ASN A 280 30.11 13.20 0.78
C ASN A 280 30.40 12.18 -0.33
N ILE A 281 30.40 12.59 -1.60
CA ILE A 281 30.73 11.74 -2.77
C ILE A 281 32.19 11.91 -3.21
N LEU A 282 32.82 13.02 -2.83
CA LEU A 282 34.22 13.33 -3.16
C LEU A 282 35.24 12.70 -2.20
N ARG A 283 34.79 12.17 -1.05
CA ARG A 283 35.61 11.29 -0.20
C ARG A 283 35.69 9.90 -0.82
N ASP A 284 36.69 9.69 -1.66
CA ASP A 284 37.06 8.38 -2.19
C ASP A 284 37.86 7.60 -1.13
N PRO A 285 37.32 6.54 -0.49
CA PRO A 285 38.03 5.79 0.55
C PRO A 285 39.25 5.04 0.01
N ALA A 286 39.42 4.93 -1.32
CA ALA A 286 40.65 4.40 -1.90
C ALA A 286 41.82 5.42 -1.89
N SER A 287 41.55 6.72 -1.69
CA SER A 287 42.61 7.75 -1.69
C SER A 287 43.40 7.83 -0.38
N GLU A 288 42.77 7.59 0.78
CA GLU A 288 43.46 7.52 2.09
C GLU A 288 44.47 6.36 2.19
N ALA A 289 44.30 5.32 1.37
CA ALA A 289 45.23 4.19 1.29
C ALA A 289 46.47 4.49 0.43
N ALA A 290 46.44 5.53 -0.41
CA ALA A 290 47.41 5.72 -1.50
C ALA A 290 48.44 6.83 -1.26
N ASP A 291 48.10 7.92 -0.54
CA ASP A 291 49.04 9.03 -0.31
C ASP A 291 49.30 9.29 1.18
N LYS A 292 50.36 8.67 1.70
CA LYS A 292 51.02 9.01 2.97
C LYS A 292 52.37 9.70 2.75
N SER A 293 52.57 10.30 1.57
CA SER A 293 53.90 10.67 1.06
C SER A 293 54.14 12.17 0.87
N LYS A 294 53.09 13.00 0.93
CA LYS A 294 53.18 14.44 0.66
C LYS A 294 52.99 15.33 1.88
N SER A 295 53.81 16.38 1.93
CA SER A 295 53.73 17.48 2.88
C SER A 295 52.42 18.28 2.70
N PRO A 296 51.78 18.79 3.76
CA PRO A 296 50.50 19.51 3.67
C PRO A 296 50.67 20.93 3.09
N GLN A 297 50.73 21.03 1.76
CA GLN A 297 50.92 22.30 1.05
C GLN A 297 50.19 22.38 -0.30
N GLN A 298 48.90 22.02 -0.29
CA GLN A 298 47.92 22.49 -1.27
C GLN A 298 46.59 22.76 -0.54
N PRO A 299 45.99 23.96 -0.62
CA PRO A 299 44.75 24.27 0.08
C PRO A 299 43.55 23.45 -0.42
N ASP A 300 42.60 23.16 0.48
CA ASP A 300 41.27 22.64 0.11
C ASP A 300 40.42 23.73 -0.57
N ASP A 301 40.76 24.06 -1.81
CA ASP A 301 40.22 25.12 -2.70
C ASP A 301 38.69 25.36 -2.59
N ILE A 302 37.90 24.27 -2.51
CA ILE A 302 36.45 24.33 -2.33
C ILE A 302 36.07 25.17 -1.08
N SER A 303 36.84 25.09 0.00
CA SER A 303 36.55 25.75 1.28
C SER A 303 36.70 27.27 1.22
N SER A 304 37.66 27.77 0.45
CA SER A 304 37.84 29.20 0.15
C SER A 304 36.67 29.75 -0.66
N ILE A 305 36.30 29.07 -1.75
CA ILE A 305 35.18 29.45 -2.63
C ILE A 305 33.83 29.49 -1.87
N LEU A 306 33.68 28.65 -0.83
CA LEU A 306 32.49 28.60 0.02
C LEU A 306 32.39 29.76 1.03
N ALA A 307 33.49 30.43 1.39
CA ALA A 307 33.55 31.34 2.54
C ALA A 307 33.07 32.77 2.26
N GLU A 308 33.13 33.26 1.01
CA GLU A 308 32.84 34.67 0.67
C GLU A 308 31.34 35.02 0.55
N ASN A 309 30.44 34.04 0.63
CA ASN A 309 29.21 34.05 -0.18
C ASN A 309 27.94 34.60 0.51
N GLU A 310 28.08 35.50 1.49
CA GLU A 310 26.96 36.13 2.21
C GLU A 310 26.59 37.55 1.70
N SER A 311 26.21 37.70 0.42
CA SER A 311 25.06 38.56 0.02
C SER A 311 24.85 38.66 -1.50
N LYS A 312 23.61 39.04 -1.88
CA LYS A 312 23.09 39.44 -3.21
C LYS A 312 22.68 38.29 -4.13
N LYS A 313 21.49 38.42 -4.74
CA LYS A 313 20.94 37.49 -5.74
C LYS A 313 21.01 38.16 -7.11
N GLY A 314 21.84 37.64 -8.00
CA GLY A 314 21.92 38.06 -9.42
C GLY A 314 21.08 37.17 -10.35
N PRO A 315 20.92 37.57 -11.62
CA PRO A 315 20.29 36.76 -12.66
C PRO A 315 21.17 35.56 -13.07
N ILE A 316 20.63 34.66 -13.91
CA ILE A 316 21.40 33.56 -14.50
C ILE A 316 21.93 34.02 -15.85
N GLU A 317 23.24 34.17 -15.99
CA GLU A 317 23.88 34.50 -17.26
C GLU A 317 23.89 33.27 -18.18
N VAL A 318 23.24 33.40 -19.34
CA VAL A 318 23.32 32.45 -20.46
C VAL A 318 24.16 33.02 -21.61
N ASP A 319 24.48 34.32 -21.55
CA ASP A 319 25.08 35.14 -22.60
C ASP A 319 26.45 34.61 -23.08
N GLU A 320 27.27 34.03 -22.20
CA GLU A 320 28.53 33.37 -22.59
C GLU A 320 28.33 32.18 -23.54
N MET A 321 27.16 31.52 -23.55
CA MET A 321 26.87 30.39 -24.45
C MET A 321 26.73 30.82 -25.92
N PHE A 322 26.70 32.13 -26.20
CA PHE A 322 26.54 32.71 -27.52
C PHE A 322 27.78 33.48 -28.00
N GLY A 323 28.92 33.35 -27.29
CA GLY A 323 30.12 34.17 -27.51
C GLY A 323 31.17 33.60 -28.47
N GLU A 324 31.06 32.34 -28.92
CA GLU A 324 32.12 31.69 -29.72
C GLU A 324 31.95 31.98 -31.23
N SER A 325 30.73 32.17 -31.76
CA SER A 325 30.49 32.67 -33.13
C SER A 325 29.06 33.22 -33.35
N SER A 326 28.78 33.88 -34.49
CA SER A 326 27.40 34.28 -34.88
C SER A 326 26.56 33.11 -35.40
N ASP A 327 27.20 32.13 -36.03
CA ASP A 327 26.56 31.15 -36.91
C ASP A 327 26.35 29.77 -36.24
N GLU A 328 26.79 29.63 -34.98
CA GLU A 328 26.60 28.42 -34.17
C GLU A 328 25.14 28.23 -33.71
N ARG A 329 24.65 26.99 -33.87
CA ARG A 329 23.36 26.54 -33.32
C ARG A 329 23.56 26.08 -31.88
N VAL A 330 22.83 26.68 -30.95
CA VAL A 330 23.00 26.41 -29.51
C VAL A 330 21.85 25.55 -28.98
N ALA A 331 22.16 24.45 -28.29
CA ALA A 331 21.17 23.55 -27.70
C ALA A 331 21.19 23.65 -26.17
N VAL A 332 20.16 24.28 -25.59
CA VAL A 332 20.03 24.53 -24.15
C VAL A 332 19.02 23.56 -23.52
N VAL A 333 19.50 22.57 -22.76
CA VAL A 333 18.65 21.59 -22.07
C VAL A 333 18.58 21.91 -20.57
N ALA A 334 17.43 22.44 -20.13
CA ALA A 334 17.27 22.98 -18.78
C ALA A 334 16.51 22.01 -17.85
N CYS A 335 17.20 21.51 -16.81
CA CYS A 335 16.61 20.65 -15.78
C CYS A 335 16.65 21.32 -14.39
N GLY A 336 15.52 21.34 -13.68
CA GLY A 336 15.42 21.97 -12.36
C GLY A 336 13.99 22.23 -11.89
N PRO A 337 13.81 22.96 -10.77
CA PRO A 337 12.53 23.55 -10.36
C PRO A 337 11.94 24.41 -11.49
N ALA A 338 10.62 24.45 -11.62
CA ALA A 338 9.95 25.13 -12.73
C ALA A 338 10.42 26.59 -12.90
N THR A 339 10.47 27.35 -11.81
CA THR A 339 10.98 28.74 -11.80
C THR A 339 12.37 28.88 -12.40
N ILE A 340 13.31 27.98 -12.10
CA ILE A 340 14.67 28.05 -12.64
C ILE A 340 14.68 27.70 -14.14
N VAL A 341 13.88 26.73 -14.57
CA VAL A 341 13.75 26.39 -16.00
C VAL A 341 13.05 27.50 -16.80
N ASP A 342 12.16 28.25 -16.15
CA ASP A 342 11.45 29.37 -16.76
C ASP A 342 12.32 30.65 -16.76
N ASP A 343 13.13 30.89 -15.72
CA ASP A 343 14.18 31.92 -15.67
C ASP A 343 15.20 31.72 -16.83
N VAL A 344 15.71 30.49 -17.01
CA VAL A 344 16.66 30.17 -18.10
C VAL A 344 16.00 30.26 -19.48
N ARG A 345 14.70 29.92 -19.62
CA ARG A 345 13.98 30.12 -20.89
C ARG A 345 13.86 31.61 -21.23
N ALA A 346 13.62 32.47 -20.24
CA ALA A 346 13.55 33.92 -20.46
C ALA A 346 14.90 34.48 -20.94
N ALA A 347 16.00 34.07 -20.30
CA ALA A 347 17.36 34.45 -20.73
C ALA A 347 17.72 33.93 -22.14
N VAL A 348 17.29 32.72 -22.50
CA VAL A 348 17.44 32.18 -23.87
C VAL A 348 16.61 32.95 -24.90
N GLY A 349 15.37 33.36 -24.55
CA GLY A 349 14.47 34.08 -25.46
C GLY A 349 15.08 35.37 -26.00
N PHE A 350 15.80 36.12 -25.17
CA PHE A 350 16.53 37.34 -25.54
C PHE A 350 17.56 37.12 -26.68
N TRP A 351 18.15 35.93 -26.79
CA TRP A 351 19.09 35.59 -27.86
C TRP A 351 18.41 35.11 -29.14
N VAL A 352 17.23 34.47 -29.02
CA VAL A 352 16.36 34.16 -30.16
C VAL A 352 15.81 35.44 -30.79
N GLU A 353 15.43 36.44 -29.99
CA GLU A 353 15.02 37.77 -30.48
C GLU A 353 16.13 38.51 -31.22
N LYS A 354 17.41 38.21 -30.93
CA LYS A 354 18.59 38.69 -31.68
C LYS A 354 18.91 37.85 -32.93
N GLY A 355 18.07 36.87 -33.28
CA GLY A 355 18.23 36.06 -34.48
C GLY A 355 19.16 34.85 -34.36
N ARG A 356 19.54 34.42 -33.15
CA ARG A 356 20.32 33.18 -32.95
C ARG A 356 19.45 31.94 -33.14
N ASP A 357 20.00 30.90 -33.77
CA ASP A 357 19.37 29.58 -33.89
C ASP A 357 19.56 28.80 -32.57
N VAL A 358 18.50 28.73 -31.75
CA VAL A 358 18.56 28.14 -30.41
C VAL A 358 17.46 27.10 -30.19
N TYR A 359 17.88 25.89 -29.85
CA TYR A 359 17.02 24.78 -29.45
C TYR A 359 16.92 24.69 -27.92
N PHE A 360 15.69 24.59 -27.37
CA PHE A 360 15.47 24.56 -25.91
C PHE A 360 14.57 23.38 -25.49
N ASP A 361 15.03 22.54 -24.54
CA ASP A 361 14.27 21.37 -24.06
C ASP A 361 14.37 21.13 -22.52
N LYS A 362 13.49 20.27 -21.97
CA LYS A 362 13.23 20.02 -20.54
C LYS A 362 13.02 18.51 -20.24
N ALA A 363 14.10 17.72 -20.21
CA ALA A 363 14.11 16.25 -20.03
C ALA A 363 13.83 15.72 -18.59
N ASN A 364 13.54 14.40 -18.43
CA ASN A 364 13.79 13.47 -17.26
C ASN A 364 13.09 12.04 -17.45
N PHE A 365 13.81 10.87 -17.49
CA PHE A 365 13.37 9.43 -17.70
C PHE A 365 14.55 8.34 -17.63
N SER A 366 14.63 7.07 -17.09
CA SER A 366 13.67 5.91 -16.94
C SER A 366 14.11 4.54 -16.19
N LEU A 367 13.17 3.60 -15.78
CA LEU A 367 13.30 2.30 -14.93
C LEU A 367 14.14 1.11 -15.55
N MET A 368 14.23 -0.20 -15.14
CA MET A 368 13.65 -1.22 -14.16
C MET A 368 14.81 -2.08 -13.51
N SER A 369 14.78 -3.25 -12.83
CA SER A 369 13.85 -4.37 -12.36
C SER A 369 14.61 -5.21 -11.24
N ASN A 370 14.31 -6.41 -10.65
CA ASN A 370 13.17 -7.36 -10.43
C ASN A 370 13.52 -8.46 -9.32
N ASP A 371 12.64 -9.47 -9.05
CA ASP A 371 12.85 -10.89 -8.54
C ASP A 371 13.36 -11.20 -7.09
N ALA A 372 13.12 -12.35 -6.38
CA ALA A 372 12.17 -13.51 -6.46
C ALA A 372 12.11 -14.40 -5.15
N GLU A 373 11.11 -15.30 -5.03
CA GLU A 373 10.95 -16.66 -4.35
C GLU A 373 11.79 -17.17 -3.11
N LEU A 374 11.48 -18.22 -2.32
CA LEU A 374 10.33 -19.15 -2.00
C LEU A 374 10.70 -20.01 -0.73
N THR A 375 9.75 -20.67 -0.02
CA THR A 375 9.77 -22.06 0.60
C THR A 375 8.96 -22.20 1.91
N SER A 376 8.62 -23.43 2.33
CA SER A 376 7.71 -23.75 3.48
C SER A 376 8.15 -24.95 4.33
N THR A 377 7.50 -25.20 5.48
CA THR A 377 7.18 -26.56 6.00
C THR A 377 6.25 -26.55 7.23
N LYS A 378 5.42 -27.60 7.36
CA LYS A 378 4.29 -27.76 8.33
C LYS A 378 3.21 -26.69 8.16
N GLU A 379 2.22 -26.98 7.32
CA GLU A 379 1.24 -26.00 6.82
C GLU A 379 0.53 -25.16 7.90
N CYS A 380 0.14 -25.74 9.05
CA CYS A 380 -0.66 -25.06 10.08
C CYS A 380 -0.12 -25.13 11.53
N ILE A 381 -0.71 -24.30 12.39
CA ILE A 381 -0.62 -24.30 13.86
C ILE A 381 -2.04 -24.17 14.43
N ILE A 382 -2.41 -25.02 15.40
CA ILE A 382 -3.68 -24.89 16.15
C ILE A 382 -3.45 -24.01 17.38
N SER A 383 -4.40 -23.13 17.69
CA SER A 383 -4.35 -22.22 18.85
C SER A 383 -5.76 -21.80 19.30
N GLY A 384 -5.89 -21.24 20.51
CA GLY A 384 -7.12 -20.66 21.03
C GLY A 384 -7.56 -19.39 20.29
N CYS A 385 -8.86 -19.12 20.29
CA CYS A 385 -9.43 -17.89 19.74
C CYS A 385 -9.39 -16.71 20.72
N THR A 386 -9.34 -15.50 20.16
CA THR A 386 -9.43 -14.21 20.85
C THR A 386 -10.47 -13.35 20.16
N VAL A 387 -11.02 -12.34 20.84
CA VAL A 387 -11.95 -11.36 20.21
C VAL A 387 -11.34 -10.69 18.97
N ALA A 388 -10.02 -10.54 18.94
CA ALA A 388 -9.27 -9.96 17.83
C ALA A 388 -9.21 -10.87 16.58
N ASP A 389 -9.65 -12.12 16.64
CA ASP A 389 -9.73 -13.03 15.49
C ASP A 389 -11.01 -12.88 14.65
N GLY A 390 -12.03 -12.15 15.14
CA GLY A 390 -13.39 -12.18 14.61
C GLY A 390 -13.54 -11.92 13.11
N ASP A 391 -12.92 -10.86 12.56
CA ASP A 391 -12.92 -10.59 11.11
C ASP A 391 -12.29 -11.73 10.29
N ALA A 392 -11.26 -12.40 10.80
CA ALA A 392 -10.62 -13.53 10.10
C ALA A 392 -11.41 -14.83 10.25
N LEU A 393 -12.13 -15.03 11.37
CA LEU A 393 -13.06 -16.15 11.54
C LEU A 393 -14.27 -16.00 10.62
N ALA A 394 -14.80 -14.79 10.43
CA ALA A 394 -15.83 -14.54 9.41
C ALA A 394 -15.34 -14.84 7.99
N ALA A 395 -14.14 -14.36 7.64
CA ALA A 395 -13.52 -14.61 6.34
C ALA A 395 -13.13 -16.08 6.10
N ASN A 396 -12.92 -16.88 7.16
CA ASN A 396 -12.72 -18.33 7.06
C ASN A 396 -14.06 -19.08 6.91
N ASN A 397 -15.01 -18.77 7.78
CA ASN A 397 -16.18 -19.62 7.99
C ASN A 397 -17.25 -19.43 6.91
N LEU A 398 -17.53 -18.19 6.50
CA LEU A 398 -18.63 -17.94 5.57
C LEU A 398 -18.38 -18.57 4.19
N PRO A 399 -17.18 -18.46 3.58
CA PRO A 399 -16.88 -19.21 2.35
C PRO A 399 -17.02 -20.72 2.51
N ALA A 400 -16.65 -21.28 3.67
CA ALA A 400 -16.72 -22.72 3.92
C ALA A 400 -18.14 -23.31 3.99
N PHE A 401 -19.17 -22.46 4.19
CA PHE A 401 -20.58 -22.84 4.09
C PHE A 401 -21.27 -22.30 2.83
N TRP A 402 -20.65 -21.37 2.09
CA TRP A 402 -21.28 -20.73 0.92
C TRP A 402 -21.44 -21.68 -0.28
N ASP A 403 -20.69 -22.77 -0.33
CA ASP A 403 -20.85 -23.81 -1.35
C ASP A 403 -22.08 -24.70 -1.11
N ASP A 404 -22.63 -24.74 0.11
CA ASP A 404 -23.89 -25.42 0.43
C ASP A 404 -25.07 -24.62 -0.17
N PRO A 405 -25.87 -25.18 -1.11
CA PRO A 405 -27.04 -24.51 -1.67
C PRO A 405 -28.05 -24.09 -0.60
N HIS A 406 -28.31 -24.96 0.38
CA HIS A 406 -29.28 -24.72 1.44
C HIS A 406 -28.83 -23.60 2.38
N PHE A 407 -27.53 -23.48 2.65
CA PHE A 407 -27.01 -22.33 3.41
C PHE A 407 -27.26 -21.00 2.68
N ARG A 408 -27.22 -20.97 1.34
CA ARG A 408 -27.47 -19.76 0.53
C ARG A 408 -28.95 -19.38 0.41
N LEU A 409 -29.90 -20.30 0.59
CA LEU A 409 -31.34 -19.98 0.57
C LEU A 409 -31.70 -18.95 1.65
N ASN A 410 -31.09 -19.06 2.83
CA ASN A 410 -31.23 -18.10 3.93
C ASN A 410 -30.74 -16.68 3.60
N TRP A 411 -30.04 -16.48 2.47
CA TRP A 411 -29.23 -15.29 2.18
C TRP A 411 -29.42 -14.74 0.75
N THR A 412 -30.50 -15.12 0.06
CA THR A 412 -30.77 -14.87 -1.38
C THR A 412 -30.45 -13.46 -1.90
N ASP A 413 -30.86 -12.40 -1.18
CA ASP A 413 -30.68 -11.01 -1.60
C ASP A 413 -29.25 -10.45 -1.42
N ARG A 414 -28.31 -11.24 -0.90
CA ARG A 414 -27.03 -10.74 -0.37
C ARG A 414 -25.82 -11.48 -0.95
N THR A 415 -24.65 -10.84 -0.96
CA THR A 415 -23.40 -11.47 -1.42
C THR A 415 -22.60 -12.10 -0.28
N LEU A 416 -21.66 -12.99 -0.60
CA LEU A 416 -20.73 -13.59 0.36
C LEU A 416 -19.90 -12.53 1.11
N GLU A 417 -19.42 -11.48 0.42
CA GLU A 417 -18.63 -10.41 1.05
C GLU A 417 -19.49 -9.58 2.01
N TYR A 418 -20.76 -9.37 1.68
CA TYR A 418 -21.71 -8.72 2.58
C TYR A 418 -21.89 -9.55 3.86
N HIS A 419 -22.04 -10.87 3.72
CA HIS A 419 -22.17 -11.78 4.86
C HIS A 419 -20.91 -11.85 5.73
N VAL A 420 -19.72 -11.95 5.13
CA VAL A 420 -18.45 -11.85 5.87
C VAL A 420 -18.40 -10.57 6.71
N ILE A 421 -18.89 -9.43 6.19
CA ILE A 421 -18.94 -8.17 6.94
C ILE A 421 -19.98 -8.19 8.09
N GLN A 422 -21.17 -8.78 7.90
CA GLN A 422 -22.15 -8.88 9.00
C GLN A 422 -21.69 -9.80 10.12
N ILE A 423 -21.17 -10.99 9.78
CA ILE A 423 -20.79 -11.96 10.81
C ILE A 423 -19.49 -11.54 11.53
N ALA A 424 -18.59 -10.79 10.87
CA ALA A 424 -17.43 -10.17 11.52
C ALA A 424 -17.84 -9.26 12.70
N LYS A 425 -18.95 -8.51 12.59
CA LYS A 425 -19.50 -7.71 13.70
C LYS A 425 -19.92 -8.58 14.90
N ARG A 426 -20.47 -9.78 14.63
CA ARG A 426 -21.01 -10.70 15.65
C ARG A 426 -19.93 -11.55 16.32
N PHE A 427 -18.85 -11.90 15.62
CA PHE A 427 -17.84 -12.85 16.13
C PHE A 427 -17.24 -12.49 17.51
N PRO A 428 -16.82 -11.24 17.80
CA PRO A 428 -16.28 -10.90 19.11
C PRO A 428 -17.24 -11.20 20.27
N ASN A 429 -18.54 -10.89 20.11
CA ASN A 429 -19.58 -11.24 21.07
C ASN A 429 -19.80 -12.76 21.14
N ASN A 430 -19.84 -13.44 19.99
CA ASN A 430 -20.05 -14.90 19.92
C ASN A 430 -18.93 -15.70 20.61
N LEU A 431 -17.69 -15.21 20.58
CA LEU A 431 -16.53 -15.79 21.26
C LEU A 431 -16.55 -15.54 22.78
N LEU A 432 -17.23 -14.50 23.25
CA LEU A 432 -17.41 -14.18 24.67
C LEU A 432 -18.69 -14.78 25.28
N THR A 433 -19.61 -15.29 24.44
CA THR A 433 -20.88 -15.86 24.89
C THR A 433 -20.69 -17.32 25.31
N GLY A 434 -20.96 -17.67 26.56
CA GLY A 434 -20.88 -19.04 27.06
C GLY A 434 -19.44 -19.52 27.30
N ARG A 435 -18.58 -18.68 27.92
CA ARG A 435 -17.15 -18.98 28.11
C ARG A 435 -16.90 -20.13 29.08
N GLU A 436 -17.85 -20.43 29.96
CA GLU A 436 -17.83 -21.56 30.88
C GLU A 436 -17.93 -22.91 30.14
N THR A 437 -18.88 -23.06 29.20
CA THR A 437 -19.12 -24.30 28.43
C THR A 437 -18.38 -24.38 27.10
N ARG A 438 -18.20 -23.26 26.39
CA ARG A 438 -17.69 -23.27 25.00
C ARG A 438 -16.17 -23.26 24.93
N ARG A 439 -15.64 -23.93 23.91
CA ARG A 439 -14.21 -24.01 23.60
C ARG A 439 -14.00 -23.74 22.11
N HIS A 440 -13.09 -22.84 21.78
CA HIS A 440 -12.87 -22.27 20.45
C HIS A 440 -11.41 -22.42 20.02
N LEU A 441 -11.17 -23.14 18.91
CA LEU A 441 -9.84 -23.32 18.34
C LEU A 441 -9.81 -22.88 16.87
N LYS A 442 -8.66 -22.32 16.46
CA LYS A 442 -8.36 -21.89 15.09
C LYS A 442 -7.12 -22.59 14.55
N ALA A 443 -7.13 -22.92 13.27
CA ALA A 443 -5.94 -23.33 12.51
C ALA A 443 -5.39 -22.12 11.76
N VAL A 444 -4.12 -21.79 12.00
CA VAL A 444 -3.40 -20.68 11.39
C VAL A 444 -2.32 -21.24 10.45
N HIS A 445 -2.37 -20.85 9.18
CA HIS A 445 -1.37 -21.24 8.18
C HIS A 445 -0.03 -20.54 8.48
N ARG A 446 1.08 -21.29 8.54
CA ARG A 446 2.38 -20.75 9.00
C ARG A 446 2.89 -19.62 8.13
N ASP A 447 3.03 -19.87 6.84
CA ASP A 447 3.76 -18.98 5.94
C ASP A 447 3.01 -17.67 5.64
N THR A 448 1.70 -17.61 5.93
CA THR A 448 0.82 -16.46 5.60
C THR A 448 0.18 -15.81 6.83
N GLY A 449 0.22 -16.46 8.00
CA GLY A 449 -0.49 -16.03 9.21
C GLY A 449 -2.02 -16.00 9.07
N ARG A 450 -2.60 -16.53 7.99
CA ARG A 450 -4.06 -16.57 7.78
C ARG A 450 -4.70 -17.62 8.69
N ILE A 451 -5.87 -17.32 9.27
CA ILE A 451 -6.77 -18.37 9.74
C ILE A 451 -7.32 -19.09 8.51
N VAL A 452 -7.24 -20.42 8.52
CA VAL A 452 -7.67 -21.33 7.43
C VAL A 452 -8.56 -22.48 7.93
N GLY A 453 -8.80 -22.55 9.24
CA GLY A 453 -9.83 -23.41 9.83
C GLY A 453 -10.23 -22.95 11.24
N TYR A 454 -11.41 -23.38 11.68
CA TYR A 454 -11.99 -23.06 12.97
C TYR A 454 -12.89 -24.21 13.45
N VAL A 455 -12.90 -24.47 14.76
CA VAL A 455 -13.81 -25.42 15.40
C VAL A 455 -14.34 -24.85 16.72
N ARG A 456 -15.61 -25.12 17.02
CA ARG A 456 -16.27 -24.81 18.29
C ARG A 456 -16.79 -26.09 18.92
N TRP A 457 -16.48 -26.26 20.19
CA TRP A 457 -16.96 -27.34 21.04
C TRP A 457 -17.80 -26.77 22.18
N ILE A 458 -18.72 -27.58 22.71
CA ILE A 458 -19.52 -27.28 23.89
C ILE A 458 -19.36 -28.44 24.88
N LEU A 459 -18.87 -28.13 26.08
CA LEU A 459 -18.83 -29.05 27.21
C LEU A 459 -20.23 -29.12 27.87
N PRO A 460 -20.58 -30.23 28.54
CA PRO A 460 -21.78 -30.29 29.37
C PRO A 460 -21.81 -29.16 30.41
N ALA A 461 -22.99 -28.60 30.69
CA ALA A 461 -23.14 -27.47 31.62
C ALA A 461 -22.76 -27.78 33.08
N GLU A 462 -22.73 -29.07 33.44
CA GLU A 462 -22.31 -29.58 34.77
C GLU A 462 -20.79 -29.83 34.86
N PHE A 463 -20.04 -29.66 33.76
CA PHE A 463 -18.61 -29.93 33.72
C PHE A 463 -17.77 -28.73 34.20
N ASP A 464 -16.58 -29.00 34.75
CA ASP A 464 -15.67 -27.97 35.28
C ASP A 464 -15.29 -26.92 34.22
N PRO A 465 -15.66 -25.63 34.41
CA PRO A 465 -15.25 -24.53 33.54
C PRO A 465 -13.72 -24.33 33.44
N SER A 466 -12.94 -24.84 34.40
CA SER A 466 -11.47 -24.77 34.37
C SER A 466 -10.84 -25.74 33.35
N PHE A 467 -11.58 -26.73 32.85
CA PHE A 467 -11.06 -27.66 31.85
C PHE A 467 -10.82 -26.98 30.50
N TRP A 468 -9.70 -27.34 29.85
CA TRP A 468 -9.33 -26.91 28.49
C TRP A 468 -9.25 -25.38 28.31
N THR A 469 -8.67 -24.68 29.29
CA THR A 469 -8.50 -23.20 29.30
C THR A 469 -7.87 -22.64 28.02
N GLU A 470 -7.02 -23.40 27.34
CA GLU A 470 -6.31 -23.01 26.12
C GLU A 470 -7.23 -22.78 24.91
N ALA A 471 -8.47 -23.26 24.99
CA ALA A 471 -9.54 -23.02 24.04
C ALA A 471 -10.64 -22.07 24.58
N VAL A 472 -10.52 -21.56 25.81
CA VAL A 472 -11.44 -20.52 26.33
C VAL A 472 -10.99 -19.15 25.81
N THR A 473 -11.91 -18.39 25.22
CA THR A 473 -11.63 -17.01 24.81
C THR A 473 -11.22 -16.18 26.05
N PRO A 474 -10.08 -15.47 26.03
CA PRO A 474 -9.70 -14.56 27.10
C PRO A 474 -10.79 -13.53 27.41
N ALA A 475 -10.92 -13.15 28.68
CA ALA A 475 -11.81 -12.07 29.10
C ALA A 475 -11.33 -10.72 28.55
N VAL A 476 -12.24 -9.76 28.47
CA VAL A 476 -11.98 -8.36 28.07
C VAL A 476 -12.52 -7.40 29.14
N SER A 477 -12.36 -6.09 28.98
CA SER A 477 -12.98 -5.12 29.89
C SER A 477 -14.50 -5.07 29.70
N GLU A 478 -15.22 -4.58 30.72
CA GLU A 478 -16.67 -4.39 30.63
C GLU A 478 -17.06 -3.43 29.49
N ASP A 479 -16.27 -2.37 29.26
CA ASP A 479 -16.39 -1.48 28.10
C ASP A 479 -16.24 -2.22 26.76
N ASP A 480 -15.30 -3.15 26.66
CA ASP A 480 -15.10 -3.98 25.47
C ASP A 480 -16.29 -4.95 25.29
N GLU A 481 -16.80 -5.59 26.36
CA GLU A 481 -17.99 -6.44 26.27
C GLU A 481 -19.23 -5.67 25.81
N VAL A 482 -19.50 -4.49 26.40
CA VAL A 482 -20.62 -3.62 26.02
C VAL A 482 -20.46 -3.14 24.57
N PHE A 483 -19.24 -2.80 24.15
CA PHE A 483 -18.94 -2.44 22.77
C PHE A 483 -19.20 -3.62 21.80
N PHE A 484 -18.72 -4.82 22.11
CA PHE A 484 -18.91 -5.99 21.23
C PHE A 484 -20.38 -6.43 21.16
N ARG A 485 -21.12 -6.31 22.27
CA ARG A 485 -22.57 -6.57 22.32
C ARG A 485 -23.35 -5.61 21.42
N ARG A 486 -23.05 -4.30 21.50
CA ARG A 486 -23.63 -3.26 20.64
C ARG A 486 -23.24 -3.43 19.17
N LEU A 487 -21.98 -3.77 18.88
CA LEU A 487 -21.49 -4.08 17.53
C LEU A 487 -22.23 -5.29 16.92
N ALA A 488 -22.46 -6.34 17.71
CA ALA A 488 -23.18 -7.54 17.26
C ALA A 488 -24.66 -7.26 16.94
N SER A 489 -25.32 -6.35 17.67
CA SER A 489 -26.67 -5.86 17.35
C SER A 489 -26.73 -4.90 16.15
N MET A 490 -25.59 -4.44 15.63
CA MET A 490 -25.50 -3.65 14.39
C MET A 490 -25.21 -4.51 13.15
N ALA A 491 -25.24 -5.84 13.27
CA ALA A 491 -25.22 -6.74 12.13
C ALA A 491 -26.62 -6.82 11.51
N ASP A 492 -26.70 -6.69 10.19
CA ASP A 492 -27.90 -7.12 9.44
C ASP A 492 -27.94 -8.66 9.53
N TRP A 493 -28.76 -9.14 10.45
CA TRP A 493 -28.93 -10.53 10.83
C TRP A 493 -30.41 -10.71 11.15
N ASP A 494 -31.20 -10.85 10.09
CA ASP A 494 -32.48 -11.51 10.18
C ASP A 494 -32.23 -13.03 10.36
N THR A 495 -32.96 -13.67 11.26
CA THR A 495 -32.95 -15.14 11.42
C THR A 495 -34.04 -15.83 10.58
N GLY A 496 -34.91 -15.04 9.94
CA GLY A 496 -36.33 -15.36 9.91
C GLY A 496 -36.93 -15.17 11.30
N ASP A 497 -38.15 -14.64 11.39
CA ASP A 497 -38.91 -14.67 12.65
C ASP A 497 -39.49 -16.08 12.85
N THR A 498 -38.63 -17.03 13.25
CA THR A 498 -38.98 -18.43 13.51
C THR A 498 -39.69 -18.62 14.85
N THR A 499 -40.48 -17.63 15.27
CA THR A 499 -41.46 -17.79 16.35
C THR A 499 -42.51 -18.82 15.91
N TYR A 500 -42.40 -20.03 16.47
CA TYR A 500 -43.23 -21.22 16.21
C TYR A 500 -42.91 -22.05 14.94
N GLU A 501 -41.64 -22.24 14.60
CA GLU A 501 -41.26 -23.46 13.86
C GLU A 501 -41.50 -24.73 14.72
N PRO A 502 -42.08 -25.81 14.15
CA PRO A 502 -42.09 -27.12 14.80
C PRO A 502 -40.67 -27.67 14.97
N ILE A 503 -40.41 -28.41 16.06
CA ILE A 503 -39.11 -29.07 16.29
C ILE A 503 -38.81 -29.99 15.09
N SER A 504 -37.82 -29.60 14.29
CA SER A 504 -37.46 -30.31 13.06
C SER A 504 -37.15 -31.80 13.32
N PRO A 505 -37.36 -32.71 12.34
CA PRO A 505 -37.04 -34.12 12.51
C PRO A 505 -35.59 -34.37 12.95
N VAL A 506 -34.68 -33.50 12.52
CA VAL A 506 -33.26 -33.47 12.92
C VAL A 506 -33.10 -33.11 14.40
N GLN A 507 -33.73 -32.04 14.87
CA GLN A 507 -33.64 -31.60 16.26
C GLN A 507 -34.34 -32.56 17.23
N LYS A 508 -35.47 -33.16 16.83
CA LYS A 508 -36.10 -34.23 17.63
C LYS A 508 -35.15 -35.42 17.79
N ALA A 509 -34.54 -35.87 16.70
CA ALA A 509 -33.62 -36.99 16.69
C ALA A 509 -32.30 -36.71 17.45
N GLU A 510 -31.86 -35.45 17.46
CA GLU A 510 -30.72 -34.99 18.27
C GLU A 510 -31.05 -35.01 19.77
N ASN A 511 -32.24 -34.52 20.16
CA ASN A 511 -32.73 -34.60 21.55
C ASN A 511 -32.87 -36.06 22.02
N GLU A 512 -33.31 -36.98 21.15
CA GLU A 512 -33.36 -38.43 21.40
C GLU A 512 -31.98 -39.07 21.64
N ILE A 513 -30.88 -38.44 21.19
CA ILE A 513 -29.50 -38.91 21.41
C ILE A 513 -28.91 -38.24 22.65
N LEU A 514 -28.97 -36.91 22.73
CA LEU A 514 -28.36 -36.10 23.80
C LEU A 514 -29.01 -36.33 25.18
N SER A 515 -30.25 -36.80 25.25
CA SER A 515 -30.91 -37.17 26.51
C SER A 515 -30.43 -38.49 27.11
N LYS A 516 -29.68 -39.32 26.38
CA LYS A 516 -29.23 -40.64 26.86
C LYS A 516 -28.05 -40.57 27.84
N LYS A 517 -27.17 -39.58 27.67
CA LYS A 517 -25.99 -39.30 28.52
C LYS A 517 -25.37 -37.96 28.13
N ALA A 518 -24.47 -37.44 28.97
CA ALA A 518 -23.65 -36.28 28.61
C ALA A 518 -22.67 -36.60 27.46
N TYR A 519 -22.47 -35.61 26.58
CA TYR A 519 -21.51 -35.64 25.47
C TYR A 519 -20.78 -34.29 25.41
N ILE A 520 -19.52 -34.29 24.96
CA ILE A 520 -18.94 -33.08 24.37
C ILE A 520 -19.55 -32.90 22.99
N GLN A 521 -20.11 -31.73 22.69
CA GLN A 521 -20.68 -31.47 21.37
C GLN A 521 -19.64 -30.78 20.49
N LEU A 522 -19.37 -31.34 19.31
CA LEU A 522 -18.72 -30.66 18.21
C LEU A 522 -19.83 -29.91 17.44
N ASP A 523 -20.05 -28.65 17.82
CA ASP A 523 -21.18 -27.85 17.35
C ASP A 523 -20.87 -27.02 16.09
N TYR A 524 -19.58 -26.77 15.80
CA TYR A 524 -19.19 -26.03 14.59
C TYR A 524 -17.80 -26.45 14.08
N LEU A 525 -17.65 -26.67 12.77
CA LEU A 525 -16.37 -26.89 12.09
C LEU A 525 -16.40 -26.18 10.73
N ALA A 526 -15.33 -25.43 10.41
CA ALA A 526 -15.16 -24.76 9.14
C ALA A 526 -13.69 -24.78 8.68
N VAL A 527 -13.46 -25.07 7.40
CA VAL A 527 -12.14 -24.97 6.74
C VAL A 527 -12.35 -24.22 5.44
N HIS A 528 -11.60 -23.13 5.22
CA HIS A 528 -11.74 -22.29 4.03
C HIS A 528 -11.54 -23.12 2.74
N PRO A 529 -12.39 -22.97 1.70
CA PRO A 529 -12.36 -23.82 0.49
C PRO A 529 -10.97 -24.08 -0.09
N ASP A 530 -10.15 -23.05 -0.33
CA ASP A 530 -8.77 -23.18 -0.84
C ASP A 530 -7.87 -24.16 -0.05
N TYR A 531 -8.20 -24.45 1.22
CA TYR A 531 -7.42 -25.26 2.17
C TYR A 531 -8.14 -26.55 2.60
N GLN A 532 -9.27 -26.90 1.97
CA GLN A 532 -9.95 -28.18 2.20
C GLN A 532 -9.12 -29.37 1.67
N ASP A 533 -9.47 -30.58 2.12
CA ASP A 533 -8.77 -31.85 1.88
C ASP A 533 -7.28 -31.96 2.30
N ARG A 534 -6.65 -30.87 2.75
CA ARG A 534 -5.29 -30.85 3.35
C ARG A 534 -5.21 -31.38 4.79
N GLY A 535 -6.24 -32.10 5.24
CA GLY A 535 -6.31 -32.66 6.60
C GLY A 535 -6.45 -31.64 7.75
N ILE A 536 -6.63 -30.34 7.48
CA ILE A 536 -6.77 -29.30 8.51
C ILE A 536 -7.98 -29.57 9.42
N GLY A 537 -9.13 -29.92 8.84
CA GLY A 537 -10.30 -30.33 9.62
C GLY A 537 -10.03 -31.56 10.48
N THR A 538 -9.28 -32.54 9.95
CA THR A 538 -8.89 -33.75 10.71
C THR A 538 -8.03 -33.40 11.92
N GLN A 539 -7.09 -32.45 11.79
CA GLN A 539 -6.26 -31.96 12.91
C GLN A 539 -7.11 -31.21 13.95
N LEU A 540 -8.04 -30.36 13.53
CA LEU A 540 -8.94 -29.63 14.42
C LEU A 540 -9.84 -30.59 15.23
N VAL A 541 -10.45 -31.57 14.58
CA VAL A 541 -11.31 -32.56 15.26
C VAL A 541 -10.49 -33.48 16.17
N ALA A 542 -9.34 -33.98 15.71
CA ALA A 542 -8.44 -34.80 16.53
C ALA A 542 -7.93 -34.07 17.78
N SER A 543 -7.79 -32.74 17.73
CA SER A 543 -7.42 -31.95 18.92
C SER A 543 -8.46 -32.04 20.04
N GLY A 544 -9.77 -31.98 19.72
CA GLY A 544 -10.83 -32.12 20.72
C GLY A 544 -11.10 -33.57 21.13
N LEU A 545 -10.94 -34.54 20.22
CA LEU A 545 -11.00 -35.98 20.58
C LEU A 545 -9.95 -36.34 21.63
N LYS A 546 -8.75 -35.76 21.55
CA LYS A 546 -7.68 -35.97 22.55
C LYS A 546 -8.06 -35.42 23.92
N GLU A 547 -8.80 -34.31 23.98
CA GLU A 547 -9.29 -33.74 25.24
C GLU A 547 -10.47 -34.55 25.80
N ALA A 548 -11.37 -35.01 24.93
CA ALA A 548 -12.46 -35.93 25.28
C ALA A 548 -11.95 -37.22 25.96
N GLN A 549 -10.89 -37.81 25.40
CA GLN A 549 -10.22 -39.00 25.95
C GLN A 549 -9.64 -38.77 27.36
N LYS A 550 -9.21 -37.55 27.73
CA LYS A 550 -8.70 -37.28 29.08
C LYS A 550 -9.80 -37.31 30.16
N ILE A 551 -11.04 -37.01 29.78
CA ILE A 551 -12.16 -36.83 30.73
C ILE A 551 -13.23 -37.91 30.62
N GLY A 552 -13.04 -38.93 29.77
CA GLY A 552 -13.95 -40.07 29.66
C GLY A 552 -15.33 -39.73 29.07
N LEU A 553 -15.47 -38.60 28.35
CA LEU A 553 -16.74 -38.18 27.77
C LEU A 553 -16.78 -38.41 26.25
N ASP A 554 -17.80 -39.15 25.81
CA ASP A 554 -18.12 -39.32 24.40
C ASP A 554 -18.35 -37.98 23.68
N VAL A 555 -18.13 -37.98 22.37
CA VAL A 555 -18.33 -36.81 21.52
C VAL A 555 -19.54 -37.01 20.60
N TYR A 556 -20.39 -35.99 20.53
CA TYR A 556 -21.52 -35.90 19.60
C TYR A 556 -21.22 -34.89 18.48
N VAL A 557 -21.66 -35.16 17.24
CA VAL A 557 -21.63 -34.20 16.13
C VAL A 557 -22.84 -34.34 15.21
N ARG A 558 -23.43 -33.19 14.85
CA ARG A 558 -24.42 -33.07 13.77
C ARG A 558 -23.68 -32.80 12.45
N ALA A 559 -23.50 -33.83 11.65
CA ALA A 559 -22.69 -33.78 10.42
C ALA A 559 -23.50 -33.42 9.17
N PHE A 560 -22.97 -32.48 8.38
CA PHE A 560 -23.40 -32.21 7.00
C PHE A 560 -22.77 -33.24 6.04
N ARG A 561 -23.36 -33.45 4.85
CA ARG A 561 -22.93 -34.48 3.87
C ARG A 561 -21.41 -34.49 3.59
N PRO A 562 -20.70 -33.35 3.40
CA PRO A 562 -19.24 -33.35 3.20
C PRO A 562 -18.44 -33.80 4.43
N GLY A 563 -18.93 -33.54 5.65
CA GLY A 563 -18.23 -33.83 6.90
C GLY A 563 -18.22 -35.30 7.30
N VAL A 564 -19.21 -36.09 6.89
CA VAL A 564 -19.37 -37.50 7.31
C VAL A 564 -18.13 -38.34 7.00
N GLY A 565 -17.49 -38.14 5.84
CA GLY A 565 -16.28 -38.86 5.47
C GLY A 565 -15.09 -38.56 6.39
N LEU A 566 -15.00 -37.35 6.94
CA LEU A 566 -13.99 -36.95 7.92
C LEU A 566 -14.27 -37.60 9.27
N TYR A 567 -15.51 -37.53 9.76
CA TYR A 567 -15.89 -38.08 11.05
C TYR A 567 -15.77 -39.61 11.10
N ARG A 568 -16.22 -40.33 10.06
CA ARG A 568 -16.04 -41.80 9.94
C ARG A 568 -14.55 -42.20 10.02
N ARG A 569 -13.65 -41.45 9.36
CA ARG A 569 -12.19 -41.71 9.42
C ARG A 569 -11.57 -41.46 10.80
N LEU A 570 -12.20 -40.66 11.65
CA LEU A 570 -11.79 -40.42 13.03
C LEU A 570 -12.50 -41.34 14.05
N GLY A 571 -13.22 -42.36 13.58
CA GLY A 571 -13.87 -43.37 14.43
C GLY A 571 -15.28 -43.03 14.88
N PHE A 572 -15.87 -41.91 14.42
CA PHE A 572 -17.29 -41.63 14.69
C PHE A 572 -18.18 -42.64 13.96
N ARG A 573 -19.21 -43.12 14.66
CA ARG A 573 -20.30 -43.96 14.14
C ARG A 573 -21.50 -43.08 13.81
N ILE A 574 -22.39 -43.57 12.96
CA ILE A 574 -23.67 -42.92 12.69
C ILE A 574 -24.73 -43.58 13.57
N GLU A 575 -25.47 -42.77 14.33
CA GLU A 575 -26.66 -43.19 15.07
C GLU A 575 -27.93 -43.08 14.21
N LYS A 576 -28.01 -42.05 13.35
CA LYS A 576 -29.20 -41.73 12.55
C LYS A 576 -28.82 -40.89 11.33
N GLU A 577 -29.29 -41.26 10.14
CA GLU A 577 -29.26 -40.41 8.94
C GLU A 577 -30.65 -39.85 8.67
N ILE A 578 -30.73 -38.59 8.25
CA ILE A 578 -31.98 -37.89 7.94
C ILE A 578 -31.77 -37.14 6.62
N VAL A 579 -32.72 -37.29 5.72
CA VAL A 579 -32.85 -36.49 4.50
C VAL A 579 -34.17 -35.73 4.60
N LEU A 580 -34.12 -34.42 4.40
CA LEU A 580 -35.29 -33.56 4.21
C LEU A 580 -35.33 -33.11 2.75
N ASP A 581 -36.51 -32.70 2.27
CA ASP A 581 -36.72 -32.10 0.96
C ASP A 581 -36.90 -30.58 1.14
N ASP A 582 -36.05 -29.77 0.50
CA ASP A 582 -36.13 -28.30 0.53
C ASP A 582 -36.63 -27.70 -0.81
N SER A 583 -37.29 -28.50 -1.66
CA SER A 583 -37.84 -28.05 -2.95
C SER A 583 -38.87 -26.91 -2.79
N GLU A 584 -39.71 -26.96 -1.75
CA GLU A 584 -40.69 -25.89 -1.45
C GLU A 584 -40.02 -24.59 -0.98
N GLU A 585 -38.80 -24.68 -0.43
CA GLU A 585 -37.95 -23.55 0.00
C GLU A 585 -37.09 -23.00 -1.16
N GLY A 586 -37.20 -23.58 -2.36
CA GLY A 586 -36.41 -23.24 -3.54
C GLY A 586 -35.03 -23.91 -3.60
N GLY A 587 -34.80 -24.93 -2.76
CA GLY A 587 -33.56 -25.70 -2.69
C GLY A 587 -33.42 -26.81 -3.74
N PRO A 588 -32.32 -27.59 -3.68
CA PRO A 588 -32.06 -28.70 -4.59
C PRO A 588 -32.94 -29.95 -4.33
N GLY A 589 -33.75 -29.97 -3.28
CA GLY A 589 -34.63 -31.09 -2.92
C GLY A 589 -33.96 -32.19 -2.10
N GLU A 590 -32.79 -31.93 -1.50
CA GLU A 590 -32.09 -32.92 -0.67
C GLU A 590 -31.19 -32.27 0.42
N VAL A 591 -31.71 -32.15 1.63
CA VAL A 591 -30.99 -31.68 2.82
C VAL A 591 -30.60 -32.86 3.71
N TYR A 592 -29.45 -33.46 3.43
CA TYR A 592 -28.89 -34.54 4.26
C TYR A 592 -28.25 -34.02 5.55
N ARG A 593 -28.54 -34.71 6.67
CA ARG A 593 -27.90 -34.55 7.99
C ARG A 593 -27.64 -35.94 8.59
N ALA A 594 -26.46 -36.16 9.17
CA ALA A 594 -26.15 -37.36 9.95
C ALA A 594 -25.87 -37.00 11.41
N LEU A 595 -26.45 -37.77 12.33
CA LEU A 595 -26.21 -37.63 13.76
C LEU A 595 -25.19 -38.70 14.16
N MET A 596 -24.03 -38.26 14.67
CA MET A 596 -22.85 -39.11 14.83
C MET A 596 -22.27 -39.03 16.24
N THR A 597 -21.73 -40.17 16.70
CA THR A 597 -21.16 -40.37 18.03
C THR A 597 -19.74 -40.92 17.93
N TYR A 598 -18.86 -40.48 18.83
CA TYR A 598 -17.55 -41.09 19.07
C TYR A 598 -17.52 -41.57 20.52
N ALA A 599 -17.34 -42.88 20.69
CA ALA A 599 -17.16 -43.48 22.00
C ALA A 599 -15.72 -43.32 22.48
N VAL A 600 -15.53 -42.77 23.68
CA VAL A 600 -14.24 -42.90 24.38
C VAL A 600 -14.11 -44.33 24.91
N ALA A 601 -12.89 -44.86 24.89
CA ALA A 601 -12.54 -46.23 25.27
C ALA A 601 -11.82 -46.29 26.62
#